data_AF-A0A848ZQQ9-F1
#
_entry.id   AF-A0A848ZQQ9-F1
#
_cell.length_a   1.000
_cell.length_b   1.000
_cell.length_c   1.000
_cell.angle_alpha   90.00
_cell.angle_beta   90.00
_cell.angle_gamma   90.00
#
_symmetry.space_group_name_H-M   'P 1'
#
loop_
_entity.id
_entity.type
_entity.pdbx_description
1 polymer ?
#
loop_
_entity_poly.entity_id
_entity_poly.type
_entity_poly.pdbx_seq_one_letter_code
_entity_poly.pdbx_strand_id
1 'polypeptide(L)'
;YTERTIPRAVEGRPFENKTTFTFKVDDYNEYFLNQLFELLTEYGPIHEVWFDGAHPKRKGGQTYNYLAWKKLIKALAPKAVIFGKEDIRWCGNEAGKTRDTEWNVIPYTQNPMEMNSFPDLTNESLGSREDLYKGKYLHYQQAETNTSIREGWFYRDDEDQKVRSADDVFDIYERSVGGNSTFLLNIPPNRDGKFSPTDVSVLQDVGKRINETYKANLLSAAQGPKEVLDNDLSTFKLLGDDTNEIVLEAAKPITFNRLAIQEAIGTHGERVEKHALDIWVDNAWQEIASATNIGYKRILRFPEVTAKKVRLRILESRFYPAIANISAHFYASRPPQLSLERSVDGEVSIMPKKDTFGWKPHGEDIAGNINSGYSIRYTTDGSEPTAASTIYNGPFAISSGEVKAVAEVNGKLGSVASQMFGIVKKDWKATGEDSVMGEHESKNAFDGNASTYWSSEAKGKNHYITIDLGEEYTITGFAYTPQTDSSEGMIEAGTVFASSNGQNWSPIEDFRFGNLINDPTTRTHMFHQGVNTRYVRVESKEIAGNGKTAAIAELDFLVE
;
A
#
# COMPACT_ATOMS: atom_id res chain seq x y z
N TYR A 1 -18.55 -30.64 28.86
CA TYR A 1 -18.62 -31.46 27.63
C TYR A 1 -19.67 -32.53 27.80
N THR A 2 -20.72 -32.46 26.99
CA THR A 2 -21.83 -33.42 26.93
C THR A 2 -22.07 -33.81 25.47
N GLU A 3 -22.73 -34.94 25.25
CA GLU A 3 -23.13 -35.35 23.91
C GLU A 3 -24.29 -34.46 23.43
N ARG A 4 -24.13 -33.84 22.26
CA ARG A 4 -25.08 -32.91 21.64
C ARG A 4 -25.37 -33.33 20.22
N THR A 5 -26.62 -33.18 19.79
CA THR A 5 -27.06 -33.40 18.42
C THR A 5 -27.13 -32.07 17.66
N ILE A 6 -26.49 -32.01 16.50
CA ILE A 6 -26.47 -30.84 15.61
C ILE A 6 -27.13 -31.21 14.28
N PRO A 7 -28.09 -30.43 13.77
CA PRO A 7 -28.64 -29.25 14.41
C PRO A 7 -29.57 -29.64 15.57
N ARG A 8 -29.69 -28.76 16.55
CA ARG A 8 -30.70 -28.84 17.59
C ARG A 8 -32.06 -28.56 16.95
N ALA A 9 -33.04 -29.41 17.22
CA ALA A 9 -34.39 -29.21 16.72
C ALA A 9 -34.97 -27.88 17.23
N VAL A 10 -35.55 -27.10 16.31
CA VAL A 10 -36.27 -25.86 16.61
C VAL A 10 -37.76 -26.12 16.43
N GLU A 11 -38.54 -25.94 17.49
CA GLU A 11 -39.98 -26.13 17.45
C GLU A 11 -40.62 -25.19 16.41
N GLY A 12 -41.48 -25.74 15.55
CA GLY A 12 -42.16 -24.97 14.50
C GLY A 12 -41.29 -24.56 13.30
N ARG A 13 -39.98 -24.87 13.28
CA ARG A 13 -39.06 -24.56 12.17
C ARG A 13 -38.18 -25.77 11.84
N PRO A 14 -38.67 -26.77 11.09
CA PRO A 14 -37.85 -27.90 10.68
C PRO A 14 -36.82 -27.48 9.62
N PHE A 15 -35.57 -27.91 9.76
CA PHE A 15 -34.55 -27.75 8.72
C PHE A 15 -34.90 -28.55 7.47
N GLU A 16 -34.69 -27.98 6.29
CA GLU A 16 -34.83 -28.71 5.02
C GLU A 16 -33.79 -29.84 4.92
N ASN A 17 -32.53 -29.52 5.23
CA ASN A 17 -31.46 -30.50 5.35
C ASN A 17 -31.68 -31.41 6.57
N LYS A 18 -31.70 -32.73 6.36
CA LYS A 18 -31.96 -33.74 7.39
C LYS A 18 -30.70 -34.38 7.98
N THR A 19 -29.51 -33.93 7.55
CA THR A 19 -28.24 -34.43 8.07
C THR A 19 -28.12 -34.09 9.55
N THR A 20 -27.74 -35.07 10.37
CA THR A 20 -27.50 -34.87 11.80
C THR A 20 -26.11 -35.35 12.18
N PHE A 21 -25.57 -34.72 13.22
CA PHE A 21 -24.26 -35.02 13.78
C PHE A 21 -24.37 -35.16 15.29
N THR A 22 -23.54 -36.02 15.87
CA THR A 22 -23.40 -36.17 17.32
C THR A 22 -21.98 -35.82 17.72
N PHE A 23 -21.84 -34.85 18.63
CA PHE A 23 -20.54 -34.38 19.11
C PHE A 23 -20.51 -34.28 20.64
N LYS A 24 -19.35 -34.55 21.24
CA LYS A 24 -19.10 -34.29 22.66
C LYS A 24 -18.48 -32.90 22.82
N VAL A 25 -19.30 -31.90 23.15
CA VAL A 25 -18.94 -30.46 23.13
C VAL A 25 -19.43 -29.73 24.38
N ASP A 26 -18.93 -28.53 24.64
CA ASP A 26 -19.50 -27.60 25.63
C ASP A 26 -20.65 -26.78 25.01
N ASP A 27 -21.26 -25.92 25.81
CA ASP A 27 -22.45 -25.15 25.40
C ASP A 27 -22.13 -24.15 24.28
N TYR A 28 -20.93 -23.55 24.29
CA TYR A 28 -20.54 -22.61 23.25
C TYR A 28 -20.27 -23.31 21.92
N ASN A 29 -19.56 -24.43 21.91
CA ASN A 29 -19.33 -25.20 20.70
C ASN A 29 -20.62 -25.79 20.14
N GLU A 30 -21.58 -26.20 20.99
CA GLU A 30 -22.94 -26.56 20.54
C GLU A 30 -23.63 -25.37 19.87
N TYR A 31 -23.63 -24.20 20.51
CA TYR A 31 -24.20 -22.98 19.95
C TYR A 31 -23.60 -22.65 18.58
N PHE A 32 -22.26 -22.63 18.48
CA PHE A 32 -21.55 -22.29 17.25
C PHE A 32 -21.79 -23.31 16.13
N LEU A 33 -21.79 -24.62 16.44
CA LEU A 33 -22.07 -25.67 15.46
C LEU A 33 -23.50 -25.57 14.90
N ASN A 34 -24.47 -25.15 15.71
CA ASN A 34 -25.84 -24.89 15.25
C ASN A 34 -25.90 -23.70 14.29
N GLN A 35 -25.24 -22.58 14.63
CA GLN A 35 -25.16 -21.42 13.72
C GLN A 35 -24.50 -21.80 12.40
N LEU A 36 -23.41 -22.57 12.46
CA LEU A 36 -22.71 -23.05 11.28
C LEU A 36 -23.59 -23.98 10.44
N PHE A 37 -24.40 -24.85 11.05
CA PHE A 37 -25.36 -25.67 10.33
C PHE A 37 -26.38 -24.81 9.56
N GLU A 38 -26.97 -23.81 10.21
CA GLU A 38 -27.91 -22.87 9.56
C GLU A 38 -27.25 -22.19 8.34
N LEU A 39 -26.07 -21.59 8.53
CA LEU A 39 -25.35 -20.87 7.48
C LEU A 39 -25.00 -21.76 6.28
N LEU A 40 -24.58 -23.00 6.53
CA LEU A 40 -24.14 -23.91 5.47
C LEU A 40 -25.29 -24.62 4.73
N THR A 41 -26.52 -24.53 5.22
CA THR A 41 -27.65 -25.26 4.64
C THR A 41 -28.78 -24.38 4.13
N GLU A 42 -28.88 -23.12 4.57
CA GLU A 42 -30.00 -22.23 4.22
C GLU A 42 -29.61 -21.09 3.25
N TYR A 43 -28.32 -20.93 2.92
CA TYR A 43 -27.82 -19.79 2.11
C TYR A 43 -27.19 -20.21 0.77
N GLY A 44 -27.46 -21.44 0.32
CA GLY A 44 -26.94 -21.97 -0.94
C GLY A 44 -25.46 -22.40 -0.86
N PRO A 45 -24.77 -22.52 -2.00
CA PRO A 45 -23.39 -23.00 -2.03
C PRO A 45 -22.43 -22.04 -1.32
N ILE A 46 -21.75 -22.54 -0.30
CA ILE A 46 -20.67 -21.83 0.41
C ILE A 46 -19.32 -22.30 -0.15
N HIS A 47 -18.48 -21.34 -0.52
CA HIS A 47 -17.13 -21.61 -1.06
C HIS A 47 -16.03 -21.34 -0.04
N GLU A 48 -16.30 -20.55 1.00
CA GLU A 48 -15.32 -20.23 2.04
C GLU A 48 -15.99 -19.98 3.38
N VAL A 49 -15.37 -20.47 4.45
CA VAL A 49 -15.75 -20.18 5.84
C VAL A 49 -14.55 -19.54 6.55
N TRP A 50 -14.74 -18.29 7.00
CA TRP A 50 -13.65 -17.47 7.54
C TRP A 50 -13.67 -17.45 9.08
N PHE A 51 -12.68 -18.10 9.71
CA PHE A 51 -12.56 -18.14 11.16
C PHE A 51 -11.42 -17.26 11.67
N ASP A 52 -11.77 -16.04 12.05
CA ASP A 52 -10.86 -15.05 12.64
C ASP A 52 -10.09 -15.61 13.85
N GLY A 53 -8.79 -15.32 13.90
CA GLY A 53 -7.90 -15.64 15.01
C GLY A 53 -7.88 -14.57 16.12
N ALA A 54 -8.40 -13.36 15.87
CA ALA A 54 -8.39 -12.25 16.80
C ALA A 54 -9.13 -12.59 18.11
N HIS A 55 -8.39 -12.63 19.22
CA HIS A 55 -8.96 -12.96 20.53
C HIS A 55 -8.42 -12.04 21.65
N PRO A 56 -8.77 -10.73 21.64
CA PRO A 56 -8.18 -9.73 22.52
C PRO A 56 -8.60 -9.85 24.00
N LYS A 57 -9.65 -10.61 24.32
CA LYS A 57 -10.13 -10.82 25.69
C LYS A 57 -10.18 -12.31 26.03
N ARG A 58 -9.06 -12.87 26.51
CA ARG A 58 -8.97 -14.27 27.01
C ARG A 58 -9.81 -14.55 28.27
N LYS A 59 -10.65 -13.61 28.72
CA LYS A 59 -11.37 -13.68 30.01
C LYS A 59 -12.32 -14.87 30.14
N GLY A 60 -12.72 -15.52 29.02
CA GLY A 60 -13.63 -16.65 29.02
C GLY A 60 -13.01 -18.04 28.97
N GLY A 61 -11.69 -18.17 28.68
CA GLY A 61 -11.03 -19.48 28.58
C GLY A 61 -11.66 -20.46 27.58
N GLN A 62 -12.39 -19.96 26.58
CA GLN A 62 -13.11 -20.81 25.62
C GLN A 62 -12.14 -21.68 24.83
N THR A 63 -12.40 -22.99 24.81
CA THR A 63 -11.68 -23.95 23.98
C THR A 63 -12.56 -24.36 22.81
N TYR A 64 -12.18 -23.98 21.59
CA TYR A 64 -12.93 -24.31 20.39
C TYR A 64 -12.63 -25.74 19.93
N ASN A 65 -13.67 -26.46 19.50
CA ASN A 65 -13.56 -27.81 18.93
C ASN A 65 -13.57 -27.73 17.40
N TYR A 66 -12.48 -27.22 16.83
CA TYR A 66 -12.34 -27.05 15.38
C TYR A 66 -12.41 -28.37 14.62
N LEU A 67 -12.02 -29.51 15.22
CA LEU A 67 -12.22 -30.82 14.59
C LEU A 67 -13.70 -31.11 14.33
N ALA A 68 -14.59 -30.77 15.27
CA ALA A 68 -16.04 -30.89 15.06
C ALA A 68 -16.53 -29.93 13.97
N TRP A 69 -16.04 -28.69 13.95
CA TRP A 69 -16.41 -27.69 12.94
C TRP A 69 -15.99 -28.15 11.54
N LYS A 70 -14.74 -28.61 11.37
CA LYS A 70 -14.23 -29.18 10.11
C LYS A 70 -15.08 -30.35 9.62
N LYS A 71 -15.42 -31.29 10.52
CA LYS A 71 -16.26 -32.44 10.17
C LYS A 71 -17.64 -32.02 9.66
N LEU A 72 -18.26 -31.02 10.31
CA LEU A 72 -19.55 -30.48 9.88
C LEU A 72 -19.44 -29.77 8.53
N ILE A 73 -18.45 -28.89 8.34
CA ILE A 73 -18.23 -28.14 7.08
C ILE A 73 -18.02 -29.10 5.92
N LYS A 74 -17.09 -30.06 6.05
CA LYS A 74 -16.79 -31.03 4.97
C LYS A 74 -18.00 -31.87 4.57
N ALA A 75 -18.92 -32.12 5.50
CA ALA A 75 -20.14 -32.87 5.21
C ALA A 75 -21.23 -32.01 4.54
N LEU A 76 -21.41 -30.76 4.96
CA LEU A 76 -22.50 -29.89 4.48
C LEU A 76 -22.11 -29.03 3.27
N ALA A 77 -20.87 -28.57 3.23
CA ALA A 77 -20.32 -27.73 2.17
C ALA A 77 -18.96 -28.28 1.72
N PRO A 78 -18.91 -29.45 1.05
CA PRO A 78 -17.66 -30.14 0.69
C PRO A 78 -16.76 -29.37 -0.29
N LYS A 79 -17.26 -28.28 -0.89
CA LYS A 79 -16.48 -27.38 -1.77
C LYS A 79 -15.95 -26.14 -1.04
N ALA A 80 -16.32 -25.95 0.23
CA ALA A 80 -15.86 -24.81 1.01
C ALA A 80 -14.43 -25.03 1.50
N VAL A 81 -13.60 -24.00 1.35
CA VAL A 81 -12.31 -23.91 2.04
C VAL A 81 -12.48 -23.24 3.40
N ILE A 82 -11.62 -23.62 4.36
CA ILE A 82 -11.66 -23.12 5.73
C ILE A 82 -10.44 -22.22 5.98
N PHE A 83 -10.69 -20.92 6.08
CA PHE A 83 -9.65 -19.93 6.38
C PHE A 83 -9.25 -19.90 7.85
N GLY A 84 -7.97 -19.60 8.09
CA GLY A 84 -7.35 -19.45 9.41
C GLY A 84 -7.19 -20.79 10.12
N LYS A 85 -7.50 -21.89 9.42
CA LYS A 85 -7.46 -23.27 9.89
C LYS A 85 -6.84 -24.13 8.78
N GLU A 86 -7.48 -25.21 8.35
CA GLU A 86 -6.84 -26.24 7.52
C GLU A 86 -6.44 -25.77 6.13
N ASP A 87 -7.28 -25.05 5.38
CA ASP A 87 -7.10 -24.92 3.93
C ASP A 87 -6.38 -23.63 3.50
N ILE A 88 -6.71 -22.51 4.16
CA ILE A 88 -6.14 -21.19 3.86
C ILE A 88 -5.52 -20.60 5.11
N ARG A 89 -4.32 -20.02 4.99
CA ARG A 89 -3.66 -19.25 6.05
C ARG A 89 -3.83 -17.77 5.83
N TRP A 90 -3.89 -17.05 6.94
CA TRP A 90 -3.67 -15.61 6.96
C TRP A 90 -2.25 -15.28 6.46
N CYS A 91 -2.09 -14.25 5.63
CA CYS A 91 -0.77 -13.84 5.15
C CYS A 91 0.16 -13.29 6.25
N GLY A 92 -0.38 -12.93 7.42
CA GLY A 92 0.39 -12.46 8.57
C GLY A 92 0.33 -10.94 8.81
N ASN A 93 -0.44 -10.20 8.02
CA ASN A 93 -0.69 -8.76 8.22
C ASN A 93 -2.05 -8.34 7.64
N GLU A 94 -2.49 -7.12 7.96
CA GLU A 94 -3.73 -6.52 7.42
C GLU A 94 -3.44 -5.33 6.49
N ALA A 95 -2.16 -5.06 6.24
CA ALA A 95 -1.67 -3.92 5.49
C ALA A 95 -1.78 -4.10 3.97
N GLY A 96 -2.00 -5.33 3.51
CA GLY A 96 -1.79 -5.72 2.12
C GLY A 96 -0.33 -6.03 1.79
N LYS A 97 0.55 -6.17 2.80
CA LYS A 97 1.95 -6.59 2.60
C LYS A 97 1.98 -8.04 2.14
N THR A 98 2.90 -8.33 1.22
CA THR A 98 3.15 -9.65 0.66
C THR A 98 4.57 -10.09 0.95
N ARG A 99 4.85 -11.39 0.89
CA ARG A 99 6.22 -11.90 0.88
C ARG A 99 6.79 -11.85 -0.53
N ASP A 100 8.07 -11.57 -0.65
CA ASP A 100 8.79 -11.72 -1.92
C ASP A 100 8.74 -13.18 -2.40
N THR A 101 8.90 -14.10 -1.44
CA THR A 101 8.82 -15.55 -1.66
C THR A 101 7.69 -16.17 -0.83
N GLU A 102 6.56 -16.46 -1.48
CA GLU A 102 5.35 -16.95 -0.79
C GLU A 102 5.11 -18.43 -1.08
N TRP A 103 5.61 -19.30 -0.20
CA TRP A 103 5.43 -20.75 -0.30
C TRP A 103 4.09 -21.20 0.26
N ASN A 104 3.37 -22.03 -0.49
CA ASN A 104 2.10 -22.62 -0.03
C ASN A 104 2.26 -24.04 0.50
N VAL A 105 3.41 -24.69 0.27
CA VAL A 105 3.84 -25.90 0.98
C VAL A 105 4.64 -25.50 2.22
N ILE A 106 4.09 -25.73 3.41
CA ILE A 106 4.67 -25.28 4.69
C ILE A 106 4.87 -26.42 5.70
N PRO A 107 5.85 -26.31 6.61
CA PRO A 107 6.18 -27.34 7.58
C PRO A 107 5.30 -27.29 8.84
N TYR A 108 4.95 -28.45 9.36
CA TYR A 108 4.29 -28.62 10.65
C TYR A 108 4.96 -29.70 11.50
N THR A 109 4.98 -29.50 12.82
CA THR A 109 5.52 -30.48 13.78
C THR A 109 4.50 -31.54 14.20
N GLN A 110 3.22 -31.30 13.94
CA GLN A 110 2.09 -32.18 14.22
C GLN A 110 1.32 -32.46 12.92
N ASN A 111 0.57 -33.56 12.87
CA ASN A 111 -0.23 -33.92 11.71
C ASN A 111 -1.33 -32.86 11.47
N PRO A 112 -1.29 -32.08 10.38
CA PRO A 112 -2.26 -31.00 10.10
C PRO A 112 -3.72 -31.48 10.08
N MET A 113 -3.95 -32.73 9.68
CA MET A 113 -5.29 -33.33 9.64
C MET A 113 -5.91 -33.47 11.04
N GLU A 114 -5.08 -33.70 12.05
CA GLU A 114 -5.48 -33.93 13.45
C GLU A 114 -5.37 -32.66 14.31
N MET A 115 -4.77 -31.60 13.78
CA MET A 115 -4.62 -30.34 14.49
C MET A 115 -5.96 -29.68 14.76
N ASN A 116 -6.11 -29.26 16.02
CA ASN A 116 -7.24 -28.48 16.51
C ASN A 116 -6.86 -26.99 16.68
N SER A 117 -5.73 -26.54 16.17
CA SER A 117 -5.39 -25.11 16.13
C SER A 117 -4.23 -24.91 15.17
N PHE A 118 -4.27 -23.81 14.42
CA PHE A 118 -3.21 -23.39 13.50
C PHE A 118 -2.72 -22.03 14.00
N PRO A 119 -1.41 -21.86 14.28
CA PRO A 119 -0.87 -20.57 14.70
C PRO A 119 -0.80 -19.59 13.53
N ASP A 120 -0.83 -18.29 13.84
CA ASP A 120 -0.57 -17.25 12.84
C ASP A 120 0.89 -17.34 12.35
N LEU A 121 1.07 -17.31 11.03
CA LEU A 121 2.36 -17.45 10.37
C LEU A 121 2.82 -16.09 9.83
N THR A 122 3.55 -15.34 10.66
CA THR A 122 3.95 -13.94 10.37
C THR A 122 5.41 -13.78 9.92
N ASN A 123 6.21 -14.83 9.97
CA ASN A 123 7.62 -14.78 9.55
C ASN A 123 7.76 -14.43 8.07
N GLU A 124 8.86 -13.79 7.68
CA GLU A 124 9.16 -13.44 6.29
C GLU A 124 9.40 -14.69 5.41
N SER A 125 10.02 -15.74 5.97
CA SER A 125 10.17 -17.05 5.32
C SER A 125 9.34 -18.10 6.04
N LEU A 126 8.54 -18.85 5.29
CA LEU A 126 7.68 -19.94 5.80
C LEU A 126 7.97 -21.31 5.19
N GLY A 127 8.63 -21.36 4.04
CA GLY A 127 8.77 -22.59 3.26
C GLY A 127 10.09 -22.70 2.51
N SER A 128 11.15 -22.01 2.97
CA SER A 128 12.52 -22.29 2.50
C SER A 128 12.91 -23.74 2.82
N ARG A 129 13.96 -24.28 2.16
CA ARG A 129 14.42 -25.65 2.46
C ARG A 129 14.75 -25.84 3.95
N GLU A 130 15.44 -24.86 4.53
CA GLU A 130 15.76 -24.84 5.97
C GLU A 130 14.52 -24.83 6.85
N ASP A 131 13.43 -24.18 6.42
CA ASP A 131 12.17 -24.23 7.16
C ASP A 131 11.50 -25.59 7.01
N LEU A 132 11.46 -26.15 5.80
CA LEU A 132 10.87 -27.46 5.53
C LEU A 132 11.53 -28.57 6.36
N TYR A 133 12.85 -28.54 6.54
CA TYR A 133 13.59 -29.53 7.34
C TYR A 133 13.25 -29.51 8.83
N LYS A 134 12.63 -28.44 9.34
CA LYS A 134 12.16 -28.37 10.73
C LYS A 134 10.82 -29.09 10.92
N GLY A 135 10.09 -29.35 9.84
CA GLY A 135 8.78 -30.01 9.85
C GLY A 135 8.85 -31.53 9.94
N LYS A 136 7.86 -32.13 10.60
CA LYS A 136 7.59 -33.59 10.51
C LYS A 136 6.54 -33.90 9.43
N TYR A 137 5.72 -32.92 9.12
CA TYR A 137 4.66 -32.97 8.11
C TYR A 137 4.80 -31.75 7.21
N LEU A 138 4.38 -31.89 5.96
CA LEU A 138 4.18 -30.78 5.04
C LEU A 138 2.70 -30.65 4.76
N HIS A 139 2.24 -29.40 4.63
CA HIS A 139 0.85 -29.10 4.35
C HIS A 139 0.77 -28.08 3.22
N TYR A 140 -0.13 -28.31 2.26
CA TYR A 140 -0.47 -27.28 1.28
C TYR A 140 -1.59 -26.43 1.88
N GLN A 141 -1.25 -25.20 2.28
CA GLN A 141 -2.18 -24.28 2.91
C GLN A 141 -1.91 -22.92 2.32
N GLN A 142 -2.71 -22.48 1.35
CA GLN A 142 -2.40 -21.28 0.56
C GLN A 142 -2.57 -19.97 1.36
N ALA A 143 -1.87 -18.91 0.95
CA ALA A 143 -1.97 -17.60 1.59
C ALA A 143 -3.19 -16.86 1.05
N GLU A 144 -3.86 -16.15 1.96
CA GLU A 144 -4.78 -15.10 1.61
C GLU A 144 -4.30 -13.78 2.23
N THR A 145 -4.11 -12.80 1.35
CA THR A 145 -3.72 -11.44 1.70
C THR A 145 -4.99 -10.62 1.86
N ASN A 146 -5.39 -10.40 3.11
CA ASN A 146 -6.55 -9.58 3.44
C ASN A 146 -6.15 -8.14 3.76
N THR A 147 -6.92 -7.19 3.25
CA THR A 147 -6.82 -5.79 3.65
C THR A 147 -8.15 -5.08 3.41
N SER A 148 -8.27 -3.85 3.88
CA SER A 148 -9.42 -2.99 3.65
C SER A 148 -9.10 -1.92 2.61
N ILE A 149 -10.10 -1.55 1.83
CA ILE A 149 -10.05 -0.37 0.96
C ILE A 149 -10.02 0.93 1.77
N ARG A 150 -10.40 0.88 3.06
CA ARG A 150 -10.45 2.02 3.97
C ARG A 150 -9.50 1.87 5.14
N GLU A 151 -9.24 2.97 5.83
CA GLU A 151 -8.53 2.95 7.10
C GLU A 151 -9.39 2.28 8.19
N GLY A 152 -9.31 0.95 8.27
CA GLY A 152 -10.12 0.11 9.15
C GLY A 152 -11.14 -0.75 8.39
N TRP A 153 -11.62 -1.79 9.07
CA TRP A 153 -12.51 -2.80 8.49
C TRP A 153 -13.97 -2.35 8.35
N PHE A 154 -14.46 -1.53 9.27
CA PHE A 154 -15.83 -1.00 9.24
C PHE A 154 -15.88 0.44 8.79
N TYR A 155 -16.99 0.82 8.17
CA TYR A 155 -17.28 2.19 7.78
C TYR A 155 -17.41 3.10 9.02
N ARG A 156 -16.74 4.26 8.98
CA ARG A 156 -16.92 5.34 9.96
C ARG A 156 -17.66 6.52 9.34
N ASP A 157 -17.13 7.06 8.23
CA ASP A 157 -17.60 8.25 7.53
C ASP A 157 -16.86 8.39 6.16
N ASP A 158 -17.25 9.38 5.35
CA ASP A 158 -16.64 9.67 4.04
C ASP A 158 -15.66 10.86 4.08
N GLU A 159 -15.54 11.56 5.21
CA GLU A 159 -14.80 12.81 5.33
C GLU A 159 -13.41 12.59 5.93
N ASP A 160 -13.34 11.88 7.06
CA ASP A 160 -12.13 11.64 7.84
C ASP A 160 -11.53 10.25 7.56
N GLN A 161 -12.37 9.23 7.34
CA GLN A 161 -11.87 7.88 7.05
C GLN A 161 -11.38 7.78 5.59
N LYS A 162 -10.05 7.80 5.42
CA LYS A 162 -9.44 7.74 4.10
C LYS A 162 -9.68 6.41 3.39
N VAL A 163 -9.65 6.50 2.06
CA VAL A 163 -9.80 5.39 1.11
C VAL A 163 -8.47 5.21 0.37
N ARG A 164 -8.02 3.97 0.17
CA ARG A 164 -6.85 3.65 -0.66
C ARG A 164 -7.05 4.16 -2.08
N SER A 165 -5.96 4.60 -2.72
CA SER A 165 -6.00 4.96 -4.14
C SER A 165 -6.12 3.72 -5.04
N ALA A 166 -6.53 3.94 -6.29
CA ALA A 166 -6.55 2.87 -7.30
C ALA A 166 -5.14 2.39 -7.70
N ASP A 167 -4.10 3.20 -7.46
CA ASP A 167 -2.70 2.79 -7.62
C ASP A 167 -2.32 1.76 -6.55
N ASP A 168 -2.62 2.04 -5.29
CA ASP A 168 -2.35 1.17 -4.15
C ASP A 168 -3.08 -0.17 -4.25
N VAL A 169 -4.40 -0.16 -4.48
CA VAL A 169 -5.18 -1.41 -4.59
C VAL A 169 -4.72 -2.26 -5.79
N PHE A 170 -4.35 -1.62 -6.91
CA PHE A 170 -3.82 -2.34 -8.07
C PHE A 170 -2.41 -2.92 -7.81
N ASP A 171 -1.55 -2.18 -7.11
CA ASP A 171 -0.24 -2.68 -6.68
C ASP A 171 -0.38 -3.92 -5.78
N ILE A 172 -1.26 -3.86 -4.77
CA ILE A 172 -1.56 -4.99 -3.89
C ILE A 172 -2.09 -6.17 -4.71
N TYR A 173 -3.01 -5.96 -5.66
CA TYR A 173 -3.49 -7.01 -6.56
C TYR A 173 -2.33 -7.70 -7.29
N GLU A 174 -1.46 -6.93 -7.93
CA GLU A 174 -0.33 -7.50 -8.66
C GLU A 174 0.68 -8.19 -7.71
N ARG A 175 0.80 -7.77 -6.44
CA ARG A 175 1.75 -8.34 -5.47
C ARG A 175 1.21 -9.60 -4.82
N SER A 176 -0.11 -9.67 -4.62
CA SER A 176 -0.80 -10.81 -4.00
C SER A 176 -1.19 -11.85 -5.04
N VAL A 177 -2.11 -11.54 -5.95
CA VAL A 177 -2.55 -12.43 -7.04
C VAL A 177 -1.38 -12.80 -7.95
N GLY A 178 -0.48 -11.85 -8.19
CA GLY A 178 0.77 -12.08 -8.90
C GLY A 178 1.94 -12.54 -8.03
N GLY A 179 1.71 -12.87 -6.75
CA GLY A 179 2.72 -13.36 -5.82
C GLY A 179 2.25 -14.57 -5.04
N ASN A 180 1.52 -15.48 -5.71
CA ASN A 180 1.09 -16.77 -5.17
C ASN A 180 0.17 -16.70 -3.92
N SER A 181 -0.62 -15.63 -3.81
CA SER A 181 -1.64 -15.44 -2.76
C SER A 181 -3.02 -15.12 -3.37
N THR A 182 -4.08 -15.47 -2.66
CA THR A 182 -5.41 -14.88 -2.91
C THR A 182 -5.44 -13.44 -2.37
N PHE A 183 -6.15 -12.54 -3.04
CA PHE A 183 -6.38 -11.17 -2.56
C PHE A 183 -7.81 -11.01 -2.04
N LEU A 184 -7.95 -10.76 -0.74
CA LEU A 184 -9.23 -10.48 -0.09
C LEU A 184 -9.31 -9.00 0.28
N LEU A 185 -10.03 -8.21 -0.52
CA LEU A 185 -10.25 -6.80 -0.26
C LEU A 185 -11.60 -6.60 0.45
N ASN A 186 -11.59 -5.98 1.62
CA ASN A 186 -12.78 -5.55 2.33
C ASN A 186 -13.29 -4.20 1.82
N ILE A 187 -14.61 -4.10 1.68
CA ILE A 187 -15.34 -2.88 1.33
C ILE A 187 -16.53 -2.76 2.30
N PRO A 188 -16.52 -1.81 3.24
CA PRO A 188 -17.57 -1.73 4.24
C PRO A 188 -18.80 -0.96 3.72
N PRO A 189 -20.02 -1.52 3.82
CA PRO A 189 -21.24 -0.75 3.63
C PRO A 189 -21.34 0.40 4.66
N ASN A 190 -21.88 1.53 4.21
CA ASN A 190 -22.20 2.67 5.04
C ASN A 190 -23.47 2.43 5.89
N ARG A 191 -23.85 3.44 6.68
CA ARG A 191 -25.01 3.35 7.60
C ARG A 191 -26.37 3.26 6.88
N ASP A 192 -26.42 3.51 5.58
CA ASP A 192 -27.61 3.34 4.73
C ASP A 192 -27.65 1.97 4.04
N GLY A 193 -26.69 1.08 4.34
CA GLY A 193 -26.58 -0.24 3.70
C GLY A 193 -26.07 -0.18 2.25
N LYS A 194 -25.29 0.85 1.89
CA LYS A 194 -24.73 1.04 0.54
C LYS A 194 -23.21 1.18 0.60
N PHE A 195 -22.51 0.86 -0.49
CA PHE A 195 -21.10 1.25 -0.61
C PHE A 195 -20.98 2.75 -0.89
N SER A 196 -19.94 3.38 -0.34
CA SER A 196 -19.65 4.79 -0.60
C SER A 196 -19.32 5.02 -2.09
N PRO A 197 -19.72 6.15 -2.69
CA PRO A 197 -19.34 6.51 -4.06
C PRO A 197 -17.82 6.51 -4.28
N THR A 198 -17.03 6.93 -3.28
CA THR A 198 -15.56 6.96 -3.36
C THR A 198 -15.00 5.54 -3.49
N ASP A 199 -15.47 4.61 -2.66
CA ASP A 199 -15.05 3.20 -2.70
C ASP A 199 -15.38 2.58 -4.06
N VAL A 200 -16.60 2.85 -4.56
CA VAL A 200 -17.05 2.36 -5.87
C VAL A 200 -16.19 2.89 -7.01
N SER A 201 -15.81 4.18 -6.97
CA SER A 201 -14.93 4.77 -7.98
C SER A 201 -13.55 4.09 -8.01
N VAL A 202 -12.96 3.84 -6.83
CA VAL A 202 -11.67 3.14 -6.72
C VAL A 202 -11.79 1.72 -7.29
N LEU A 203 -12.83 0.97 -6.93
CA LEU A 203 -13.05 -0.40 -7.44
C LEU A 203 -13.22 -0.42 -8.97
N GLN A 204 -13.96 0.55 -9.53
CA GLN A 204 -14.16 0.66 -10.98
C GLN A 204 -12.83 0.95 -11.69
N ASP A 205 -12.02 1.86 -11.15
CA ASP A 205 -10.71 2.19 -11.70
C ASP A 205 -9.73 1.01 -11.62
N VAL A 206 -9.71 0.29 -10.50
CA VAL A 206 -8.92 -0.94 -10.34
C VAL A 206 -9.37 -2.00 -11.34
N GLY A 207 -10.67 -2.26 -11.46
CA GLY A 207 -11.21 -3.21 -12.43
C GLY A 207 -10.87 -2.84 -13.87
N LYS A 208 -10.92 -1.56 -14.21
CA LYS A 208 -10.49 -1.03 -15.51
C LYS A 208 -9.00 -1.30 -15.75
N ARG A 209 -8.13 -1.02 -14.77
CA ARG A 209 -6.68 -1.26 -14.86
C ARG A 209 -6.33 -2.73 -15.05
N ILE A 210 -6.97 -3.61 -14.28
CA ILE A 210 -6.80 -5.07 -14.43
C ILE A 210 -7.19 -5.49 -15.85
N ASN A 211 -8.34 -5.03 -16.34
CA ASN A 211 -8.82 -5.37 -17.67
C ASN A 211 -7.94 -4.78 -18.79
N GLU A 212 -7.52 -3.51 -18.70
CA GLU A 212 -6.61 -2.88 -19.66
C GLU A 212 -5.27 -3.62 -19.75
N THR A 213 -4.76 -4.10 -18.61
CA THR A 213 -3.46 -4.78 -18.54
C THR A 213 -3.54 -6.23 -19.01
N TYR A 214 -4.48 -7.00 -18.45
CA TYR A 214 -4.46 -8.47 -18.53
C TYR A 214 -5.42 -9.07 -19.57
N LYS A 215 -6.32 -8.28 -20.16
CA LYS A 215 -7.25 -8.79 -21.18
C LYS A 215 -6.55 -9.29 -22.44
N ALA A 216 -5.46 -8.64 -22.85
CA ALA A 216 -4.69 -9.03 -24.03
C ALA A 216 -3.45 -9.84 -23.62
N ASN A 217 -3.35 -11.10 -24.05
CA ASN A 217 -2.11 -11.87 -24.01
C ASN A 217 -1.33 -11.66 -25.32
N LEU A 218 -0.20 -10.95 -25.23
CA LEU A 218 0.66 -10.61 -26.36
C LEU A 218 1.43 -11.82 -26.91
N LEU A 219 1.47 -12.94 -26.18
CA LEU A 219 2.07 -14.22 -26.60
C LEU A 219 1.04 -15.23 -27.14
N SER A 220 -0.24 -14.87 -27.24
CA SER A 220 -1.31 -15.80 -27.68
C SER A 220 -1.08 -16.47 -29.05
N ALA A 221 -0.31 -15.82 -29.94
CA ALA A 221 0.06 -16.36 -31.25
C ALA A 221 1.57 -16.64 -31.38
N ALA A 222 2.28 -16.78 -30.25
CA ALA A 222 3.71 -17.09 -30.24
C ALA A 222 3.97 -18.55 -30.63
N GLN A 223 5.19 -18.80 -31.10
CA GLN A 223 5.74 -20.15 -31.27
C GLN A 223 6.49 -20.56 -30.01
N GLY A 224 6.41 -21.84 -29.64
CA GLY A 224 7.01 -22.40 -28.43
C GLY A 224 6.30 -23.71 -28.03
N PRO A 225 6.57 -24.24 -26.83
CA PRO A 225 5.76 -25.32 -26.25
C PRO A 225 4.29 -24.88 -26.20
N LYS A 226 3.38 -25.69 -26.75
CA LYS A 226 1.97 -25.30 -26.90
C LYS A 226 1.25 -25.28 -25.55
N GLU A 227 1.69 -26.15 -24.65
CA GLU A 227 1.12 -26.36 -23.33
C GLU A 227 1.21 -25.12 -22.45
N VAL A 228 2.18 -24.22 -22.70
CA VAL A 228 2.28 -22.96 -21.92
C VAL A 228 1.52 -21.79 -22.54
N LEU A 229 0.92 -21.98 -23.72
CA LEU A 229 0.23 -20.95 -24.51
C LEU A 229 -1.26 -21.22 -24.71
N ASP A 230 -1.76 -22.39 -24.32
CA ASP A 230 -3.14 -22.84 -24.57
C ASP A 230 -4.17 -22.32 -23.55
N ASN A 231 -3.71 -21.66 -22.48
CA ASN A 231 -4.53 -21.16 -21.38
C ASN A 231 -5.28 -22.26 -20.61
N ASP A 232 -4.71 -23.47 -20.54
CA ASP A 232 -5.22 -24.60 -19.76
C ASP A 232 -4.24 -24.97 -18.64
N LEU A 233 -4.62 -24.74 -17.38
CA LEU A 233 -3.75 -25.07 -16.23
C LEU A 233 -3.58 -26.57 -15.96
N SER A 234 -4.27 -27.43 -16.73
CA SER A 234 -4.13 -28.89 -16.65
C SER A 234 -3.07 -29.45 -17.60
N THR A 235 -2.67 -28.71 -18.64
CA THR A 235 -1.55 -29.02 -19.52
C THR A 235 -0.29 -28.31 -19.01
N PHE A 236 0.89 -28.84 -19.32
CA PHE A 236 2.15 -28.24 -18.85
C PHE A 236 3.36 -28.70 -19.65
N LYS A 237 4.40 -27.87 -19.63
CA LYS A 237 5.76 -28.23 -20.01
C LYS A 237 6.57 -28.60 -18.77
N LEU A 238 7.00 -29.86 -18.70
CA LEU A 238 7.96 -30.30 -17.69
C LEU A 238 9.39 -29.86 -18.09
N LEU A 239 10.10 -29.25 -17.14
CA LEU A 239 11.50 -28.84 -17.29
C LEU A 239 12.40 -29.71 -16.40
N GLY A 240 13.54 -30.14 -16.92
CA GLY A 240 14.41 -31.14 -16.28
C GLY A 240 15.73 -31.34 -17.00
N ASP A 241 16.25 -32.58 -17.01
CA ASP A 241 17.63 -32.89 -17.46
C ASP A 241 17.95 -32.39 -18.88
N ASP A 242 16.96 -32.34 -19.77
CA ASP A 242 17.13 -31.92 -21.17
C ASP A 242 17.04 -30.39 -21.38
N THR A 243 16.36 -29.66 -20.48
CA THR A 243 16.26 -28.19 -20.53
C THR A 243 15.66 -27.63 -19.24
N ASN A 244 16.22 -26.52 -18.80
CA ASN A 244 15.68 -25.67 -17.74
C ASN A 244 15.08 -24.36 -18.28
N GLU A 245 14.91 -24.23 -19.60
CA GLU A 245 14.42 -23.01 -20.24
C GLU A 245 13.24 -23.25 -21.20
N ILE A 246 12.38 -22.23 -21.30
CA ILE A 246 11.29 -22.14 -22.27
C ILE A 246 11.52 -20.87 -23.10
N VAL A 247 11.65 -21.05 -24.41
CA VAL A 247 11.77 -19.95 -25.38
C VAL A 247 10.46 -19.80 -26.14
N LEU A 248 9.94 -18.57 -26.17
CA LEU A 248 8.73 -18.19 -26.90
C LEU A 248 9.09 -17.12 -27.94
N GLU A 249 8.64 -17.29 -29.18
CA GLU A 249 8.82 -16.32 -30.27
C GLU A 249 7.48 -15.78 -30.74
N ALA A 250 7.22 -14.51 -30.47
CA ALA A 250 6.03 -13.82 -30.95
C ALA A 250 6.06 -13.66 -32.49
N ALA A 251 4.89 -13.61 -33.13
CA ALA A 251 4.78 -13.44 -34.58
C ALA A 251 5.45 -12.13 -35.08
N LYS A 252 5.40 -11.07 -34.26
CA LYS A 252 6.04 -9.78 -34.45
C LYS A 252 6.63 -9.30 -33.11
N PRO A 253 7.58 -8.35 -33.10
CA PRO A 253 8.01 -7.73 -31.85
C PRO A 253 6.81 -7.22 -31.05
N ILE A 254 6.79 -7.53 -29.75
CA ILE A 254 5.78 -7.09 -28.79
C ILE A 254 6.41 -6.15 -27.78
N THR A 255 5.64 -5.15 -27.35
CA THR A 255 6.01 -4.24 -26.26
C THR A 255 5.24 -4.64 -25.02
N PHE A 256 5.94 -4.93 -23.93
CA PHE A 256 5.34 -5.48 -22.71
C PHE A 256 6.19 -5.09 -21.48
N ASN A 257 5.56 -5.12 -20.32
CA ASN A 257 6.19 -4.77 -19.03
C ASN A 257 5.64 -5.61 -17.87
N ARG A 258 4.86 -6.65 -18.20
CA ARG A 258 4.33 -7.66 -17.30
C ARG A 258 4.47 -9.02 -17.96
N LEU A 259 4.99 -9.99 -17.22
CA LEU A 259 4.96 -11.40 -17.60
C LEU A 259 4.33 -12.22 -16.49
N ALA A 260 3.22 -12.90 -16.76
CA ALA A 260 2.61 -13.82 -15.81
C ALA A 260 3.06 -15.26 -16.10
N ILE A 261 3.39 -16.00 -15.06
CA ILE A 261 3.84 -17.40 -15.12
C ILE A 261 3.04 -18.20 -14.11
N GLN A 262 2.64 -19.42 -14.47
CA GLN A 262 1.90 -20.33 -13.57
C GLN A 262 2.51 -21.74 -13.61
N GLU A 263 2.70 -22.35 -12.44
CA GLU A 263 3.01 -23.78 -12.33
C GLU A 263 1.74 -24.62 -12.39
N ALA A 264 1.88 -25.89 -12.81
CA ALA A 264 0.81 -26.89 -12.79
C ALA A 264 0.56 -27.43 -11.37
N ILE A 265 0.23 -26.54 -10.42
CA ILE A 265 0.20 -26.87 -8.99
C ILE A 265 -0.78 -27.99 -8.64
N GLY A 266 -1.88 -28.13 -9.39
CA GLY A 266 -2.90 -29.14 -9.11
C GLY A 266 -2.46 -30.58 -9.39
N THR A 267 -1.44 -30.77 -10.23
CA THR A 267 -0.92 -32.10 -10.60
C THR A 267 0.53 -32.32 -10.18
N HIS A 268 1.34 -31.26 -10.12
CA HIS A 268 2.78 -31.35 -9.87
C HIS A 268 3.23 -30.60 -8.60
N GLY A 269 2.35 -29.83 -7.98
CA GLY A 269 2.67 -29.00 -6.82
C GLY A 269 3.52 -27.77 -7.18
N GLU A 270 4.00 -27.09 -6.14
CA GLU A 270 4.85 -25.90 -6.24
C GLU A 270 6.34 -26.31 -6.17
N ARG A 271 7.13 -25.98 -7.20
CA ARG A 271 8.52 -26.51 -7.33
C ARG A 271 9.57 -25.46 -7.63
N VAL A 272 9.26 -24.40 -8.38
CA VAL A 272 10.26 -23.38 -8.74
C VAL A 272 10.71 -22.61 -7.49
N GLU A 273 12.02 -22.54 -7.24
CA GLU A 273 12.63 -21.76 -6.15
C GLU A 273 13.20 -20.43 -6.66
N LYS A 274 13.67 -20.40 -7.92
CA LYS A 274 14.22 -19.20 -8.55
C LYS A 274 14.10 -19.26 -10.07
N HIS A 275 13.75 -18.15 -10.69
CA HIS A 275 13.64 -18.02 -12.14
C HIS A 275 14.10 -16.64 -12.64
N ALA A 276 14.42 -16.58 -13.93
CA ALA A 276 14.80 -15.36 -14.63
C ALA A 276 14.09 -15.25 -15.97
N LEU A 277 13.86 -14.01 -16.40
CA LEU A 277 13.26 -13.64 -17.66
C LEU A 277 14.29 -12.90 -18.51
N ASP A 278 14.53 -13.42 -19.71
CA ASP A 278 15.36 -12.77 -20.70
C ASP A 278 14.55 -12.37 -21.95
N ILE A 279 15.05 -11.37 -22.66
CA ILE A 279 14.60 -11.00 -24.01
C ILE A 279 15.76 -11.06 -25.00
N TRP A 280 15.45 -11.33 -26.27
CA TRP A 280 16.44 -11.29 -27.35
C TRP A 280 16.47 -9.91 -28.00
N VAL A 281 17.52 -9.14 -27.74
CA VAL A 281 17.76 -7.79 -28.26
C VAL A 281 19.23 -7.69 -28.68
N ASP A 282 19.53 -6.97 -29.76
CA ASP A 282 20.89 -6.78 -30.26
C ASP A 282 21.69 -8.08 -30.48
N ASN A 283 21.02 -9.13 -30.96
CA ASN A 283 21.59 -10.46 -31.18
C ASN A 283 22.14 -11.16 -29.91
N ALA A 284 21.64 -10.78 -28.73
CA ALA A 284 21.98 -11.41 -27.47
C ALA A 284 20.76 -11.58 -26.56
N TRP A 285 20.84 -12.55 -25.65
CA TRP A 285 19.90 -12.63 -24.52
C TRP A 285 20.28 -11.60 -23.46
N GLN A 286 19.31 -10.81 -23.01
CA GLN A 286 19.46 -9.87 -21.90
C GLN A 286 18.44 -10.20 -20.82
N GLU A 287 18.91 -10.44 -19.60
CA GLU A 287 18.05 -10.62 -18.43
C GLU A 287 17.38 -9.28 -18.07
N ILE A 288 16.07 -9.28 -17.89
CA ILE A 288 15.27 -8.08 -17.58
C ILE A 288 14.52 -8.17 -16.26
N ALA A 289 14.35 -9.38 -15.72
CA ALA A 289 13.74 -9.61 -14.43
C ALA A 289 14.18 -10.97 -13.86
N SER A 290 14.21 -11.08 -12.54
CA SER A 290 14.32 -12.34 -11.83
C SER A 290 13.43 -12.32 -10.58
N ALA A 291 13.00 -13.48 -10.14
CA ALA A 291 12.22 -13.66 -8.92
C ALA A 291 12.42 -15.07 -8.36
N THR A 292 11.83 -15.33 -7.20
CA THR A 292 11.95 -16.61 -6.50
C THR A 292 10.90 -17.62 -6.97
N ASN A 293 9.92 -17.96 -6.13
CA ASN A 293 8.94 -19.00 -6.42
C ASN A 293 7.81 -18.51 -7.34
N ILE A 294 7.15 -19.46 -8.01
CA ILE A 294 6.03 -19.19 -8.92
C ILE A 294 4.70 -19.63 -8.31
N GLY A 295 4.53 -20.93 -8.03
CA GLY A 295 3.29 -21.49 -7.52
C GLY A 295 2.10 -21.27 -8.45
N TYR A 296 0.96 -20.90 -7.89
CA TYR A 296 -0.26 -20.65 -8.67
C TYR A 296 -0.04 -19.60 -9.74
N LYS A 297 0.59 -18.47 -9.38
CA LYS A 297 0.87 -17.37 -10.30
C LYS A 297 1.95 -16.44 -9.77
N ARG A 298 2.89 -16.09 -10.65
CA ARG A 298 3.87 -15.01 -10.47
C ARG A 298 3.74 -14.00 -11.60
N ILE A 299 3.60 -12.72 -11.28
CA ILE A 299 3.66 -11.61 -12.23
C ILE A 299 4.99 -10.90 -12.04
N LEU A 300 5.86 -11.00 -13.04
CA LEU A 300 7.07 -10.22 -13.13
C LEU A 300 6.74 -8.82 -13.65
N ARG A 301 7.29 -7.80 -12.98
CA ARG A 301 7.15 -6.38 -13.35
C ARG A 301 8.52 -5.82 -13.66
N PHE A 302 8.63 -5.08 -14.75
CA PHE A 302 9.89 -4.51 -15.23
C PHE A 302 9.58 -3.28 -16.08
N PRO A 303 10.58 -2.42 -16.37
CA PRO A 303 10.42 -1.33 -17.34
C PRO A 303 9.92 -1.84 -18.70
N GLU A 304 9.31 -0.96 -19.49
CA GLU A 304 8.85 -1.30 -20.83
C GLU A 304 9.99 -1.82 -21.71
N VAL A 305 9.77 -2.96 -22.35
CA VAL A 305 10.70 -3.55 -23.32
C VAL A 305 9.98 -3.96 -24.59
N THR A 306 10.70 -3.92 -25.71
CA THR A 306 10.23 -4.44 -27.00
C THR A 306 11.10 -5.59 -27.46
N ALA A 307 10.52 -6.78 -27.63
CA ALA A 307 11.24 -7.95 -28.10
C ALA A 307 10.35 -8.90 -28.91
N LYS A 308 10.96 -9.69 -29.79
CA LYS A 308 10.26 -10.76 -30.51
C LYS A 308 10.40 -12.11 -29.80
N LYS A 309 11.53 -12.36 -29.12
CA LYS A 309 11.77 -13.60 -28.39
C LYS A 309 11.90 -13.31 -26.90
N VAL A 310 11.27 -14.17 -26.12
CA VAL A 310 11.25 -14.14 -24.65
C VAL A 310 11.70 -15.51 -24.15
N ARG A 311 12.49 -15.53 -23.08
CA ARG A 311 12.98 -16.78 -22.49
C ARG A 311 12.78 -16.79 -20.99
N LEU A 312 12.05 -17.78 -20.50
CA LEU A 312 11.98 -18.12 -19.08
C LEU A 312 13.07 -19.14 -18.77
N ARG A 313 13.93 -18.85 -17.79
CA ARG A 313 14.91 -19.80 -17.24
C ARG A 313 14.56 -20.16 -15.82
N ILE A 314 14.50 -21.46 -15.52
CA ILE A 314 14.46 -21.95 -14.15
C ILE A 314 15.90 -22.07 -13.66
N LEU A 315 16.21 -21.35 -12.58
CA LEU A 315 17.55 -21.31 -11.98
C LEU A 315 17.66 -22.32 -10.84
N GLU A 316 16.61 -22.44 -10.03
CA GLU A 316 16.55 -23.35 -8.89
C GLU A 316 15.14 -23.94 -8.77
N SER A 317 15.03 -25.22 -8.44
CA SER A 317 13.75 -25.89 -8.20
C SER A 317 13.87 -27.10 -7.27
N ARG A 318 12.73 -27.48 -6.69
CA ARG A 318 12.50 -28.73 -5.97
C ARG A 318 11.98 -29.75 -6.96
N PHE A 319 12.87 -30.63 -7.43
CA PHE A 319 12.55 -31.59 -8.50
C PHE A 319 12.21 -30.88 -9.83
N TYR A 320 11.69 -31.59 -10.82
CA TYR A 320 11.37 -31.06 -12.15
C TYR A 320 10.13 -30.15 -12.12
N PRO A 321 10.22 -28.84 -12.40
CA PRO A 321 9.05 -27.97 -12.39
C PRO A 321 8.18 -28.18 -13.64
N ALA A 322 6.87 -28.01 -13.46
CA ALA A 322 5.87 -28.10 -14.51
C ALA A 322 5.25 -26.72 -14.71
N ILE A 323 5.56 -26.08 -15.85
CA ILE A 323 5.02 -24.76 -16.19
C ILE A 323 3.77 -24.95 -17.03
N ALA A 324 2.64 -24.40 -16.57
CA ALA A 324 1.34 -24.54 -17.20
C ALA A 324 0.96 -23.33 -18.05
N ASN A 325 1.44 -22.13 -17.70
CA ASN A 325 1.09 -20.94 -18.48
C ASN A 325 2.20 -19.89 -18.44
N ILE A 326 2.40 -19.23 -19.59
CA ILE A 326 3.19 -18.01 -19.72
C ILE A 326 2.41 -17.02 -20.58
N SER A 327 2.18 -15.82 -20.07
CA SER A 327 1.52 -14.74 -20.81
C SER A 327 2.27 -13.41 -20.65
N ALA A 328 2.27 -12.60 -21.71
CA ALA A 328 2.87 -11.27 -21.70
C ALA A 328 1.78 -10.20 -21.82
N HIS A 329 1.91 -9.14 -21.04
CA HIS A 329 0.91 -8.10 -20.86
C HIS A 329 1.55 -6.72 -20.82
N PHE A 330 0.75 -5.70 -21.12
CA PHE A 330 1.19 -4.31 -21.13
C PHE A 330 0.35 -3.48 -20.18
N TYR A 331 0.97 -3.04 -19.09
CA TYR A 331 0.45 -2.01 -18.21
C TYR A 331 0.82 -0.64 -18.77
N ALA A 332 -0.17 0.19 -19.09
CA ALA A 332 0.08 1.57 -19.49
C ALA A 332 0.45 2.41 -18.26
N SER A 333 1.76 2.48 -17.96
CA SER A 333 2.29 3.29 -16.87
C SER A 333 1.86 4.75 -17.00
N ARG A 334 1.56 5.36 -15.86
CA ARG A 334 1.10 6.75 -15.77
C ARG A 334 2.18 7.55 -15.05
N PRO A 335 2.52 8.76 -15.52
CA PRO A 335 3.43 9.60 -14.77
C PRO A 335 2.90 9.81 -13.34
N PRO A 336 3.67 9.45 -12.28
CA PRO A 336 3.24 9.70 -10.93
C PRO A 336 3.12 11.21 -10.68
N GLN A 337 2.25 11.60 -9.75
CA GLN A 337 2.36 12.93 -9.15
C GLN A 337 3.67 13.01 -8.37
N LEU A 338 4.27 14.20 -8.33
CA LEU A 338 5.52 14.43 -7.61
C LEU A 338 5.29 15.29 -6.37
N SER A 339 6.13 15.10 -5.37
CA SER A 339 6.34 16.03 -4.26
C SER A 339 7.75 16.60 -4.30
N LEU A 340 7.90 17.83 -3.83
CA LEU A 340 9.16 18.52 -3.66
C LEU A 340 9.34 18.83 -2.19
N GLU A 341 10.48 18.45 -1.64
CA GLU A 341 10.84 18.70 -0.24
C GLU A 341 12.24 19.30 -0.21
N ARG A 342 12.52 20.17 0.76
CA ARG A 342 13.86 20.75 0.96
C ARG A 342 14.32 20.50 2.39
N SER A 343 15.50 19.92 2.54
CA SER A 343 16.13 19.73 3.84
C SER A 343 16.51 21.06 4.49
N VAL A 344 16.76 21.06 5.80
CA VAL A 344 17.26 22.26 6.51
C VAL A 344 18.57 22.79 5.94
N ASP A 345 19.40 21.91 5.37
CA ASP A 345 20.66 22.26 4.72
C ASP A 345 20.48 22.86 3.31
N GLY A 346 19.26 22.88 2.77
CA GLY A 346 18.93 23.52 1.48
C GLY A 346 18.93 22.59 0.27
N GLU A 347 19.01 21.26 0.47
CA GLU A 347 18.96 20.27 -0.59
C GLU A 347 17.50 19.94 -0.95
N VAL A 348 17.12 20.21 -2.20
CA VAL A 348 15.79 19.88 -2.74
C VAL A 348 15.79 18.45 -3.26
N SER A 349 14.86 17.66 -2.77
CA SER A 349 14.56 16.31 -3.26
C SER A 349 13.22 16.30 -4.00
N ILE A 350 13.19 15.67 -5.16
CA ILE A 350 11.97 15.44 -5.94
C ILE A 350 11.70 13.95 -5.97
N MET A 351 10.49 13.55 -5.59
CA MET A 351 10.09 12.14 -5.53
C MET A 351 8.62 11.97 -5.90
N PRO A 352 8.17 10.75 -6.25
CA PRO A 352 6.74 10.47 -6.33
C PRO A 352 6.04 10.84 -5.03
N LYS A 353 4.91 11.53 -5.16
CA LYS A 353 4.04 11.85 -4.04
C LYS A 353 3.57 10.54 -3.40
N LYS A 354 3.87 10.39 -2.11
CA LYS A 354 3.45 9.22 -1.34
C LYS A 354 1.94 9.24 -1.11
N ASP A 355 1.34 8.06 -1.08
CA ASP A 355 -0.06 7.90 -0.70
C ASP A 355 -0.25 8.34 0.77
N THR A 356 -1.35 9.01 1.07
CA THR A 356 -1.66 9.53 2.41
C THR A 356 -2.45 8.54 3.26
N PHE A 357 -2.70 7.34 2.74
CA PHE A 357 -3.33 6.24 3.45
C PHE A 357 -2.41 5.67 4.55
N GLY A 358 -2.78 5.89 5.81
CA GLY A 358 -1.93 5.64 6.98
C GLY A 358 -2.28 4.37 7.77
N TRP A 359 -3.24 3.56 7.33
CA TRP A 359 -3.67 2.38 8.09
C TRP A 359 -2.75 1.18 7.87
N LYS A 360 -2.11 0.74 8.97
CA LYS A 360 -1.16 -0.40 8.99
C LYS A 360 -0.07 -0.22 7.91
N PRO A 361 0.76 0.83 7.97
CA PRO A 361 1.75 1.07 6.94
C PRO A 361 2.78 -0.07 6.91
N HIS A 362 3.30 -0.35 5.72
CA HIS A 362 4.23 -1.46 5.48
C HIS A 362 5.43 -1.08 4.59
N GLY A 363 5.55 0.21 4.24
CA GLY A 363 6.70 0.76 3.54
C GLY A 363 6.79 0.42 2.05
N GLU A 364 5.72 -0.10 1.43
CA GLU A 364 5.70 -0.39 0.00
C GLU A 364 5.79 0.90 -0.82
N ASP A 365 6.72 0.92 -1.78
CA ASP A 365 6.81 1.99 -2.77
C ASP A 365 5.88 1.67 -3.94
N ILE A 366 4.60 2.04 -3.80
CA ILE A 366 3.58 1.83 -4.82
C ILE A 366 4.02 2.44 -6.16
N ALA A 367 4.55 3.67 -6.14
CA ALA A 367 4.96 4.37 -7.35
C ALA A 367 6.15 3.68 -8.03
N GLY A 368 7.15 3.25 -7.26
CA GLY A 368 8.26 2.43 -7.74
C GLY A 368 7.78 1.09 -8.32
N ASN A 369 6.83 0.42 -7.65
CA ASN A 369 6.32 -0.88 -8.04
C ASN A 369 5.51 -0.85 -9.36
N ILE A 370 4.68 0.19 -9.57
CA ILE A 370 3.80 0.29 -10.76
C ILE A 370 4.42 1.10 -11.90
N ASN A 371 5.28 2.07 -11.59
CA ASN A 371 5.85 3.01 -12.56
C ASN A 371 7.39 2.94 -12.65
N SER A 372 8.02 1.77 -12.49
CA SER A 372 9.48 1.58 -12.48
C SER A 372 10.31 2.06 -13.71
N GLY A 373 9.72 2.83 -14.64
CA GLY A 373 10.38 3.39 -15.83
C GLY A 373 10.05 4.86 -16.13
N TYR A 374 9.76 5.70 -15.12
CA TYR A 374 9.64 7.16 -15.33
C TYR A 374 10.98 7.88 -15.15
N SER A 375 11.09 9.06 -15.76
CA SER A 375 12.12 10.06 -15.44
C SER A 375 11.48 11.32 -14.87
N ILE A 376 12.22 12.10 -14.08
CA ILE A 376 11.74 13.38 -13.55
C ILE A 376 12.46 14.52 -14.29
N ARG A 377 11.69 15.51 -14.73
CA ARG A 377 12.19 16.75 -15.34
C ARG A 377 11.88 17.92 -14.43
N TYR A 378 12.79 18.88 -14.32
CA TYR A 378 12.59 20.04 -13.44
C TYR A 378 13.21 21.33 -13.97
N THR A 379 12.77 22.44 -13.39
CA THR A 379 13.24 23.81 -13.60
C THR A 379 13.36 24.50 -12.24
N THR A 380 14.27 25.47 -12.13
CA THR A 380 14.52 26.23 -10.88
C THR A 380 14.27 27.73 -11.05
N ASP A 381 13.76 28.14 -12.21
CA ASP A 381 13.47 29.52 -12.59
C ASP A 381 11.95 29.81 -12.64
N GLY A 382 11.14 28.88 -12.13
CA GLY A 382 9.67 28.95 -12.18
C GLY A 382 9.03 28.70 -13.55
N SER A 383 9.80 28.42 -14.61
CA SER A 383 9.22 28.02 -15.90
C SER A 383 8.62 26.61 -15.85
N GLU A 384 7.61 26.30 -16.67
CA GLU A 384 7.05 24.94 -16.73
C GLU A 384 8.06 23.95 -17.33
N PRO A 385 8.31 22.79 -16.70
CA PRO A 385 9.20 21.78 -17.27
C PRO A 385 8.68 21.21 -18.59
N THR A 386 9.59 20.99 -19.54
CA THR A 386 9.33 20.38 -20.85
C THR A 386 10.21 19.13 -21.04
N ALA A 387 10.02 18.41 -22.14
CA ALA A 387 10.90 17.28 -22.51
C ALA A 387 12.38 17.69 -22.71
N ALA A 388 12.66 18.99 -22.89
CA ALA A 388 14.01 19.53 -23.00
C ALA A 388 14.59 20.01 -21.65
N SER A 389 13.79 20.05 -20.59
CA SER A 389 14.23 20.48 -19.26
C SER A 389 15.20 19.48 -18.63
N THR A 390 15.92 19.94 -17.62
CA THR A 390 16.94 19.18 -16.90
C THR A 390 16.33 17.91 -16.29
N ILE A 391 17.03 16.78 -16.45
CA ILE A 391 16.68 15.51 -15.80
C ILE A 391 17.14 15.57 -14.35
N TYR A 392 16.24 15.26 -13.42
CA TYR A 392 16.58 15.10 -12.01
C TYR A 392 17.31 13.77 -11.79
N ASN A 393 18.55 13.84 -11.31
CA ASN A 393 19.40 12.67 -11.04
C ASN A 393 19.73 12.47 -9.55
N GLY A 394 19.17 13.31 -8.68
CA GLY A 394 19.43 13.32 -7.24
C GLY A 394 19.24 14.72 -6.64
N PRO A 395 19.31 14.84 -5.31
CA PRO A 395 19.12 16.11 -4.62
C PRO A 395 20.05 17.21 -5.14
N PHE A 396 19.57 18.45 -5.12
CA PHE A 396 20.35 19.62 -5.53
C PHE A 396 20.08 20.81 -4.61
N ALA A 397 21.09 21.64 -4.40
CA ALA A 397 20.98 22.86 -3.60
C ALA A 397 20.29 24.00 -4.38
N ILE A 398 19.39 24.71 -3.70
CA ILE A 398 18.88 26.03 -4.12
C ILE A 398 18.78 26.96 -2.91
N SER A 399 19.25 28.20 -3.05
CA SER A 399 19.17 29.20 -1.97
C SER A 399 17.73 29.63 -1.72
N SER A 400 16.99 29.91 -2.79
CA SER A 400 15.59 30.34 -2.81
C SER A 400 15.06 30.27 -4.25
N GLY A 401 13.74 30.25 -4.43
CA GLY A 401 13.08 30.32 -5.74
C GLY A 401 12.01 29.25 -5.93
N GLU A 402 11.35 29.29 -7.10
CA GLU A 402 10.34 28.30 -7.48
C GLU A 402 10.99 27.12 -8.19
N VAL A 403 10.76 25.92 -7.67
CA VAL A 403 11.09 24.68 -8.37
C VAL A 403 9.81 24.07 -8.91
N LYS A 404 9.80 23.77 -10.20
CA LYS A 404 8.72 23.02 -10.86
C LYS A 404 9.26 21.69 -11.37
N ALA A 405 8.45 20.64 -11.25
CA ALA A 405 8.82 19.30 -11.67
C ALA A 405 7.66 18.55 -12.31
N VAL A 406 7.97 17.66 -13.27
CA VAL A 406 7.03 16.72 -13.89
C VAL A 406 7.66 15.34 -13.98
N ALA A 407 6.86 14.30 -13.76
CA ALA A 407 7.24 12.96 -14.16
C ALA A 407 6.99 12.78 -15.65
N GLU A 408 7.85 12.02 -16.33
CA GLU A 408 7.77 11.69 -17.74
C GLU A 408 7.76 10.18 -17.90
N VAL A 409 6.75 9.65 -18.60
CA VAL A 409 6.63 8.24 -18.97
C VAL A 409 6.34 8.16 -20.47
N ASN A 410 7.21 7.50 -21.24
CA ASN A 410 7.06 7.32 -22.69
C ASN A 410 6.72 8.63 -23.44
N GLY A 411 7.42 9.72 -23.10
CA GLY A 411 7.22 11.05 -23.70
C GLY A 411 5.95 11.77 -23.26
N LYS A 412 5.16 11.20 -22.33
CA LYS A 412 4.01 11.87 -21.73
C LYS A 412 4.42 12.49 -20.40
N LEU A 413 4.19 13.79 -20.28
CA LEU A 413 4.38 14.53 -19.03
C LEU A 413 3.17 14.35 -18.11
N GLY A 414 3.44 14.22 -16.82
CA GLY A 414 2.45 14.19 -15.74
C GLY A 414 2.00 15.58 -15.32
N SER A 415 1.33 15.64 -14.17
CA SER A 415 0.99 16.90 -13.52
C SER A 415 2.24 17.64 -13.06
N VAL A 416 2.25 18.96 -13.24
CA VAL A 416 3.30 19.84 -12.71
C VAL A 416 3.16 19.90 -11.19
N ALA A 417 4.20 19.48 -10.48
CA ALA A 417 4.39 19.80 -9.08
C ALA A 417 5.19 21.10 -8.99
N SER A 418 4.76 22.03 -8.14
CA SER A 418 5.45 23.30 -7.92
C SER A 418 5.63 23.53 -6.42
N GLN A 419 6.80 24.01 -6.03
CA GLN A 419 7.08 24.44 -4.67
C GLN A 419 7.94 25.70 -4.70
N MET A 420 7.48 26.72 -3.95
CA MET A 420 8.28 27.90 -3.66
C MET A 420 9.14 27.63 -2.43
N PHE A 421 10.45 27.86 -2.55
CA PHE A 421 11.40 27.74 -1.45
C PHE A 421 11.95 29.11 -1.07
N GLY A 422 11.81 29.47 0.22
CA GLY A 422 12.36 30.70 0.78
C GLY A 422 13.79 30.50 1.28
N ILE A 423 14.15 31.16 2.37
CA ILE A 423 15.49 31.12 2.98
C ILE A 423 15.83 29.70 3.49
N VAL A 424 17.08 29.28 3.33
CA VAL A 424 17.59 28.01 3.88
C VAL A 424 17.57 28.04 5.42
N LYS A 425 17.04 26.99 6.04
CA LYS A 425 16.67 26.97 7.46
C LYS A 425 17.80 26.58 8.42
N LYS A 426 18.96 26.17 7.89
CA LYS A 426 20.10 25.65 8.66
C LYS A 426 20.50 26.50 9.87
N ASP A 427 20.48 27.82 9.70
CA ASP A 427 20.93 28.77 10.72
C ASP A 427 19.78 29.33 11.57
N TRP A 428 18.54 28.88 11.33
CA TRP A 428 17.37 29.37 12.04
C TRP A 428 17.32 28.87 13.48
N LYS A 429 16.84 29.72 14.38
CA LYS A 429 16.68 29.38 15.81
C LYS A 429 15.35 29.91 16.33
N ALA A 430 14.61 29.05 17.04
CA ALA A 430 13.49 29.50 17.84
C ALA A 430 14.03 30.31 19.03
N THR A 431 13.63 31.58 19.13
CA THR A 431 14.08 32.49 20.20
C THR A 431 12.96 32.92 21.13
N GLY A 432 11.72 32.45 20.89
CA GLY A 432 10.61 32.62 21.82
C GLY A 432 9.29 32.12 21.25
N GLU A 433 8.43 31.66 22.13
CA GLU A 433 7.14 31.06 21.81
C GLU A 433 6.13 31.30 22.94
N ASP A 434 4.83 31.19 22.65
CA ASP A 434 3.79 31.28 23.67
C ASP A 434 3.84 30.09 24.65
N SER A 435 3.88 28.87 24.11
CA SER A 435 3.90 27.60 24.84
C SER A 435 4.22 26.43 23.91
N VAL A 436 4.49 25.25 24.48
CA VAL A 436 4.79 24.00 23.76
C VAL A 436 3.99 22.86 24.37
N MET A 437 3.36 22.04 23.53
CA MET A 437 2.62 20.85 23.94
C MET A 437 3.40 19.57 23.65
N GLY A 438 3.84 18.87 24.71
CA GLY A 438 4.49 17.57 24.58
C GLY A 438 5.77 17.61 23.75
N GLU A 439 5.85 16.74 22.73
CA GLU A 439 7.01 16.61 21.82
C GLU A 439 6.96 17.59 20.63
N HIS A 440 5.93 18.44 20.54
CA HIS A 440 5.72 19.39 19.44
C HIS A 440 6.47 20.71 19.66
N GLU A 441 7.80 20.63 19.78
CA GLU A 441 8.70 21.77 20.04
C GLU A 441 8.73 22.80 18.91
N SER A 442 9.06 24.06 19.23
CA SER A 442 9.09 25.18 18.26
C SER A 442 10.04 24.97 17.08
N LYS A 443 11.12 24.19 17.26
CA LYS A 443 12.04 23.84 16.17
C LYS A 443 11.35 23.07 15.04
N ASN A 444 10.30 22.31 15.38
CA ASN A 444 9.56 21.50 14.43
C ASN A 444 8.72 22.36 13.47
N ALA A 445 8.60 23.68 13.68
CA ALA A 445 7.95 24.59 12.74
C ALA A 445 8.85 24.95 11.55
N PHE A 446 10.11 24.51 11.52
CA PHE A 446 11.08 24.84 10.48
C PHE A 446 12.20 23.79 10.38
N ASP A 447 11.91 22.52 10.68
CA ASP A 447 12.89 21.43 10.67
C ASP A 447 13.01 20.73 9.31
N GLY A 448 12.31 21.23 8.28
CA GLY A 448 12.34 20.68 6.93
C GLY A 448 11.56 19.38 6.80
N ASN A 449 10.69 19.06 7.76
CA ASN A 449 9.86 17.87 7.78
C ASN A 449 8.41 18.22 8.12
N ALA A 450 7.56 18.31 7.09
CA ALA A 450 6.13 18.62 7.26
C ALA A 450 5.32 17.55 8.02
N SER A 451 5.91 16.40 8.39
CA SER A 451 5.27 15.41 9.27
C SER A 451 5.48 15.67 10.77
N THR A 452 6.44 16.53 11.12
CA THR A 452 6.58 17.10 12.47
C THR A 452 5.96 18.48 12.50
N TYR A 453 5.62 18.94 13.70
CA TYR A 453 5.04 20.27 13.88
C TYR A 453 5.29 20.80 15.28
N TRP A 454 5.32 22.13 15.40
CA TRP A 454 5.15 22.84 16.67
C TRP A 454 3.67 22.88 17.04
N SER A 455 3.34 22.73 18.33
CA SER A 455 1.99 22.96 18.84
C SER A 455 2.05 23.69 20.18
N SER A 456 1.19 24.69 20.34
CA SER A 456 1.00 25.40 21.60
C SER A 456 0.15 24.61 22.58
N GLU A 457 0.19 24.96 23.87
CA GLU A 457 -0.83 24.57 24.83
C GLU A 457 -2.17 25.28 24.56
N ALA A 458 -3.25 24.71 25.07
CA ALA A 458 -4.59 25.28 24.91
C ALA A 458 -4.78 26.52 25.80
N LYS A 459 -4.84 27.71 25.21
CA LYS A 459 -4.88 28.99 25.96
C LYS A 459 -5.83 30.04 25.37
N GLY A 460 -6.23 29.92 24.11
CA GLY A 460 -7.10 30.89 23.44
C GLY A 460 -6.82 30.93 21.95
N LYS A 461 -6.98 32.09 21.32
CA LYS A 461 -6.71 32.26 19.87
C LYS A 461 -5.39 32.96 19.56
N ASN A 462 -4.76 33.54 20.58
CA ASN A 462 -3.51 34.28 20.46
C ASN A 462 -2.34 33.39 20.89
N HIS A 463 -1.52 33.00 19.93
CA HIS A 463 -0.31 32.22 20.10
C HIS A 463 0.77 32.82 19.21
N TYR A 464 2.04 32.64 19.56
CA TYR A 464 3.12 33.15 18.73
C TYR A 464 4.34 32.23 18.75
N ILE A 465 5.13 32.33 17.68
CA ILE A 465 6.48 31.79 17.56
C ILE A 465 7.39 32.88 17.00
N THR A 466 8.64 32.91 17.48
CA THR A 466 9.67 33.87 17.12
C THR A 466 10.92 33.14 16.65
N ILE A 467 11.43 33.53 15.49
CA ILE A 467 12.55 32.88 14.81
C ILE A 467 13.64 33.92 14.52
N ASP A 468 14.89 33.63 14.92
CA ASP A 468 16.10 34.27 14.41
C ASP A 468 16.49 33.58 13.09
N LEU A 469 16.54 34.32 11.99
CA LEU A 469 16.91 33.79 10.67
C LEU A 469 18.43 33.56 10.53
N GLY A 470 19.22 33.95 11.54
CA GLY A 470 20.69 33.80 11.58
C GLY A 470 21.43 35.02 11.07
N GLU A 471 20.92 35.63 10.01
CA GLU A 471 21.40 36.88 9.42
C GLU A 471 20.24 37.78 8.94
N GLU A 472 20.57 38.93 8.38
CA GLU A 472 19.60 39.93 7.94
C GLU A 472 19.18 39.69 6.49
N TYR A 473 17.87 39.61 6.23
CA TYR A 473 17.27 39.35 4.92
C TYR A 473 16.21 40.41 4.58
N THR A 474 16.07 40.71 3.29
CA THR A 474 14.89 41.43 2.78
C THR A 474 13.82 40.41 2.42
N ILE A 475 12.85 40.20 3.32
CA ILE A 475 11.76 39.24 3.10
C ILE A 475 10.61 39.89 2.36
N THR A 476 10.05 39.18 1.38
CA THR A 476 8.93 39.64 0.53
C THR A 476 7.63 38.89 0.80
N GLY A 477 7.66 37.84 1.61
CA GLY A 477 6.49 37.10 2.02
C GLY A 477 6.84 35.96 2.97
N PHE A 478 5.83 35.17 3.33
CA PHE A 478 6.03 33.94 4.07
C PHE A 478 5.07 32.84 3.62
N ALA A 479 5.46 31.60 3.85
CA ALA A 479 4.64 30.42 3.65
C ALA A 479 4.36 29.74 5.00
N TYR A 480 3.13 29.27 5.18
CA TYR A 480 2.65 28.53 6.35
C TYR A 480 2.10 27.18 5.91
N THR A 481 2.67 26.10 6.45
CA THR A 481 2.23 24.73 6.25
C THR A 481 1.57 24.22 7.54
N PRO A 482 0.26 23.92 7.51
CA PRO A 482 -0.43 23.32 8.65
C PRO A 482 0.01 21.87 8.90
N GLN A 483 -0.16 21.39 10.14
CA GLN A 483 -0.04 19.96 10.45
C GLN A 483 -1.20 19.15 9.84
N THR A 484 -1.03 17.84 9.63
CA THR A 484 -2.04 16.98 8.99
C THR A 484 -2.53 15.81 9.83
N ASP A 485 -2.13 15.73 11.10
CA ASP A 485 -2.50 14.68 12.05
C ASP A 485 -3.92 14.85 12.60
N SER A 486 -4.41 16.09 12.64
CA SER A 486 -5.78 16.42 13.06
C SER A 486 -6.29 17.72 12.43
N SER A 487 -7.55 18.07 12.66
CA SER A 487 -8.13 19.36 12.23
C SER A 487 -7.85 20.53 13.19
N GLU A 488 -7.12 20.30 14.29
CA GLU A 488 -6.85 21.30 15.33
C GLU A 488 -5.64 22.18 15.01
N GLY A 489 -5.56 23.37 15.62
CA GLY A 489 -4.35 24.20 15.58
C GLY A 489 -4.16 25.05 14.32
N MET A 490 -5.07 25.03 13.36
CA MET A 490 -4.90 25.71 12.08
C MET A 490 -5.00 27.25 12.23
N ILE A 491 -3.89 27.97 12.01
CA ILE A 491 -3.88 29.44 12.10
C ILE A 491 -4.61 30.06 10.89
N GLU A 492 -5.85 30.50 11.09
CA GLU A 492 -6.69 31.08 10.03
C GLU A 492 -6.32 32.54 9.75
N ALA A 493 -5.99 33.32 10.78
CA ALA A 493 -5.58 34.71 10.62
C ALA A 493 -4.58 35.12 11.69
N GLY A 494 -3.73 36.10 11.37
CA GLY A 494 -2.66 36.55 12.26
C GLY A 494 -1.94 37.80 11.77
N THR A 495 -0.83 38.10 12.41
CA THR A 495 0.09 39.20 12.06
C THR A 495 1.52 38.67 12.02
N VAL A 496 2.29 39.10 11.02
CA VAL A 496 3.75 38.89 10.99
C VAL A 496 4.43 40.15 11.51
N PHE A 497 5.43 40.00 12.37
CA PHE A 497 6.24 41.09 12.91
C PHE A 497 7.72 40.90 12.57
N ALA A 498 8.42 42.01 12.36
CA ALA A 498 9.86 42.06 12.12
C ALA A 498 10.60 42.70 13.30
N SER A 499 11.84 42.27 13.50
CA SER A 499 12.80 42.91 14.39
C SER A 499 14.24 42.74 13.89
N SER A 500 15.08 43.76 14.05
CA SER A 500 16.51 43.65 13.78
C SER A 500 17.32 43.16 14.98
N ASN A 501 16.75 43.21 16.19
CA ASN A 501 17.46 42.92 17.44
C ASN A 501 16.76 41.89 18.35
N GLY A 502 15.61 41.36 17.93
CA GLY A 502 14.81 40.39 18.68
C GLY A 502 14.05 40.98 19.89
N GLN A 503 14.16 42.28 20.13
CA GLN A 503 13.57 42.97 21.30
C GLN A 503 12.48 43.95 20.89
N ASN A 504 12.74 44.80 19.89
CA ASN A 504 11.80 45.80 19.40
C ASN A 504 11.08 45.27 18.16
N TRP A 505 9.76 45.16 18.24
CA TRP A 505 8.94 44.52 17.21
C TRP A 505 8.10 45.56 16.48
N SER A 506 8.06 45.48 15.15
CA SER A 506 7.17 46.28 14.31
C SER A 506 6.29 45.35 13.48
N PRO A 507 4.97 45.58 13.40
CA PRO A 507 4.09 44.79 12.55
C PRO A 507 4.48 44.99 11.09
N ILE A 508 4.59 43.88 10.35
CA ILE A 508 4.71 43.88 8.90
C ILE A 508 3.29 44.00 8.35
N GLU A 509 2.53 42.92 8.39
CA GLU A 509 1.18 42.83 7.83
C GLU A 509 0.30 41.79 8.53
N ASP A 510 -1.01 41.97 8.41
CA ASP A 510 -2.01 40.96 8.76
C ASP A 510 -2.22 39.98 7.60
N PHE A 511 -2.44 38.71 7.92
CA PHE A 511 -2.75 37.66 6.94
C PHE A 511 -4.05 36.93 7.31
N ARG A 512 -4.68 36.30 6.31
CA ARG A 512 -5.82 35.40 6.49
C ARG A 512 -5.79 34.28 5.44
N PHE A 513 -6.04 33.06 5.88
CA PHE A 513 -6.14 31.85 5.06
C PHE A 513 -7.49 31.18 5.27
N GLY A 514 -8.11 30.69 4.20
CA GLY A 514 -9.39 29.99 4.27
C GLY A 514 -9.26 28.47 4.17
N ASN A 515 -10.30 27.76 4.62
CA ASN A 515 -10.51 26.32 4.37
C ASN A 515 -9.39 25.37 4.84
N LEU A 516 -8.60 25.76 5.84
CA LEU A 516 -7.45 24.97 6.31
C LEU A 516 -7.82 23.61 6.92
N ILE A 517 -9.02 23.47 7.48
CA ILE A 517 -9.49 22.20 8.06
C ILE A 517 -9.71 21.15 6.97
N ASN A 518 -10.31 21.55 5.84
CA ASN A 518 -10.63 20.62 4.75
C ASN A 518 -9.49 20.50 3.72
N ASP A 519 -8.62 21.50 3.66
CA ASP A 519 -7.46 21.55 2.77
C ASP A 519 -6.25 22.15 3.50
N PRO A 520 -5.53 21.33 4.30
CA PRO A 520 -4.36 21.74 5.06
C PRO A 520 -3.09 21.82 4.20
N THR A 521 -3.19 22.31 2.96
CA THR A 521 -2.01 22.55 2.11
C THR A 521 -1.34 23.87 2.45
N THR A 522 -0.04 23.99 2.13
CA THR A 522 0.75 25.22 2.36
C THR A 522 0.05 26.45 1.80
N ARG A 523 0.12 27.57 2.52
CA ARG A 523 -0.42 28.88 2.13
C ARG A 523 0.68 29.91 2.10
N THR A 524 0.65 30.77 1.10
CA THR A 524 1.63 31.86 0.96
C THR A 524 0.94 33.20 1.14
N HIS A 525 1.58 34.11 1.88
CA HIS A 525 1.20 35.51 1.98
C HIS A 525 2.39 36.38 1.54
N MET A 526 2.23 37.07 0.41
CA MET A 526 3.21 38.05 -0.06
C MET A 526 2.95 39.41 0.59
N PHE A 527 4.01 40.05 1.08
CA PHE A 527 3.93 41.40 1.61
C PHE A 527 3.82 42.42 0.47
N HIS A 528 3.19 43.56 0.75
CA HIS A 528 3.06 44.66 -0.21
C HIS A 528 4.43 45.29 -0.54
N GLN A 529 5.38 45.23 0.40
CA GLN A 529 6.75 45.72 0.24
C GLN A 529 7.73 44.78 0.96
N GLY A 530 8.95 44.65 0.41
CA GLY A 530 10.03 43.92 1.06
C GLY A 530 10.42 44.56 2.40
N VAL A 531 10.63 43.74 3.43
CA VAL A 531 11.00 44.18 4.77
C VAL A 531 12.36 43.62 5.14
N ASN A 532 13.29 44.51 5.49
CA ASN A 532 14.59 44.10 5.98
C ASN A 532 14.53 43.68 7.45
N THR A 533 14.89 42.43 7.76
CA THR A 533 14.77 41.87 9.10
C THR A 533 15.69 40.68 9.34
N ARG A 534 16.00 40.42 10.62
CA ARG A 534 16.70 39.22 11.07
C ARG A 534 15.81 38.32 11.92
N TYR A 535 14.89 38.90 12.69
CA TYR A 535 13.99 38.18 13.57
C TYR A 535 12.55 38.36 13.09
N VAL A 536 11.83 37.25 12.99
CA VAL A 536 10.42 37.25 12.58
C VAL A 536 9.57 36.63 13.67
N ARG A 537 8.39 37.20 13.92
CA ARG A 537 7.36 36.61 14.78
C ARG A 537 6.06 36.44 14.00
N VAL A 538 5.49 35.25 14.07
CA VAL A 538 4.14 34.96 13.57
C VAL A 538 3.22 34.86 14.78
N GLU A 539 2.18 35.69 14.83
CA GLU A 539 1.20 35.70 15.91
C GLU A 539 -0.20 35.43 15.37
N SER A 540 -0.91 34.46 15.94
CA SER A 540 -2.28 34.13 15.57
C SER A 540 -3.29 35.12 16.18
N LYS A 541 -4.34 35.43 15.42
CA LYS A 541 -5.53 36.19 15.86
C LYS A 541 -6.80 35.34 15.82
N GLU A 542 -6.78 34.28 15.02
CA GLU A 542 -7.90 33.37 14.80
C GLU A 542 -7.36 31.97 14.46
N ILE A 543 -7.96 30.96 15.10
CA ILE A 543 -7.70 29.54 14.82
C ILE A 543 -8.96 28.98 14.20
N ALA A 544 -8.82 28.26 13.08
CA ALA A 544 -9.96 27.70 12.36
C ALA A 544 -10.78 26.79 13.29
N GLY A 545 -12.11 26.75 13.07
CA GLY A 545 -13.01 25.96 13.92
C GLY A 545 -13.18 26.48 15.35
N ASN A 546 -12.70 27.70 15.67
CA ASN A 546 -12.60 28.23 17.03
C ASN A 546 -11.70 27.40 17.96
N GLY A 547 -10.65 26.79 17.40
CA GLY A 547 -9.63 26.06 18.15
C GLY A 547 -8.94 26.93 19.22
N LYS A 548 -8.30 26.27 20.19
CA LYS A 548 -7.63 26.93 21.33
C LYS A 548 -6.12 26.75 21.37
N THR A 549 -5.59 26.11 20.35
CA THR A 549 -4.17 25.81 20.14
C THR A 549 -3.76 26.38 18.78
N ALA A 550 -2.46 26.62 18.59
CA ALA A 550 -1.88 26.88 17.29
C ALA A 550 -0.86 25.79 16.98
N ALA A 551 -0.84 25.33 15.73
CA ALA A 551 0.12 24.36 15.24
C ALA A 551 0.71 24.79 13.91
N ILE A 552 2.00 24.52 13.71
CA ILE A 552 2.76 24.87 12.51
C ILE A 552 3.68 23.71 12.17
N ALA A 553 3.46 23.08 11.01
CA ALA A 553 4.38 22.06 10.49
C ALA A 553 5.60 22.71 9.85
N GLU A 554 5.41 23.70 8.98
CA GLU A 554 6.54 24.41 8.37
C GLU A 554 6.23 25.90 8.16
N LEU A 555 7.20 26.75 8.47
CA LEU A 555 7.28 28.13 8.01
C LEU A 555 8.39 28.25 6.97
N ASP A 556 8.18 29.11 5.97
CA ASP A 556 9.23 29.55 5.06
C ASP A 556 9.14 31.07 4.89
N PHE A 557 10.26 31.76 4.71
CA PHE A 557 10.29 33.20 4.48
C PHE A 557 10.88 33.48 3.11
N LEU A 558 10.09 34.13 2.27
CA LEU A 558 10.38 34.33 0.85
C LEU A 558 11.24 35.56 0.67
N VAL A 559 12.16 35.48 -0.30
CA VAL A 559 13.06 36.57 -0.71
C VAL A 559 12.92 36.76 -2.22
N GLU A 560 13.39 37.90 -2.74
CA GLU A 560 13.42 38.15 -4.19
C GLU A 560 14.33 37.20 -4.97
#